data_AF-A0A819YZU6-F1
#
_entry.id   AF-A0A819YZU6-F1
#
_cell.length_a   1.000
_cell.length_b   1.000
_cell.length_c   1.000
_cell.angle_alpha   90.00
_cell.angle_beta   90.00
_cell.angle_gamma   90.00
#
_symmetry.space_group_name_H-M   'P 1'
#
loop_
_entity.id
_entity.type
_entity.pdbx_description
1 polymer ?
#
loop_
_entity_poly.entity_id
_entity_poly.type
_entity_poly.pdbx_seq_one_letter_code
_entity_poly.pdbx_strand_id
1 'polypeptide(L)'
;MASLESIPTTIDDIIQRANEVKVCQDHFKLITTSLARLRNELNDAVKLSDQIHSKQDLTQILKAIHEIVTSCSQNENNLNGMTYNDLKSVLFRLQFRLIEHEANTKDDYQLRAEILSNAY
;
A
#
# COMPACT_ATOMS: atom_id res chain seq x y z
N MET A 1 -7.34 15.50 19.64
CA MET A 1 -7.71 15.33 18.22
C MET A 1 -6.42 15.02 17.48
N ALA A 2 -6.20 13.77 17.08
CA ALA A 2 -5.02 13.42 16.29
C ALA A 2 -5.15 14.08 14.91
N SER A 3 -4.08 14.76 14.49
CA SER A 3 -3.96 15.34 13.14
C SER A 3 -4.30 14.29 12.09
N LEU A 4 -5.22 14.61 11.18
CA LEU A 4 -5.40 13.82 9.96
C LEU A 4 -4.16 14.04 9.11
N GLU A 5 -3.14 13.19 9.27
CA GLU A 5 -2.07 13.11 8.27
C GLU A 5 -2.71 12.87 6.90
N SER A 6 -2.24 13.63 5.91
CA SER A 6 -2.75 13.45 4.55
C SER A 6 -2.36 12.07 4.03
N ILE A 7 -3.21 11.44 3.20
CA ILE A 7 -2.91 10.13 2.59
C ILE A 7 -1.50 10.10 1.95
N PRO A 8 -1.07 11.13 1.19
CA PRO A 8 0.31 11.19 0.69
C PRO A 8 1.39 11.13 1.78
N THR A 9 1.19 11.83 2.90
CA THR A 9 2.14 11.81 4.04
C THR A 9 2.22 10.42 4.67
N THR A 10 1.07 9.76 4.84
CA THR A 10 1.03 8.38 5.35
C THR A 10 1.74 7.41 4.41
N ILE A 11 1.58 7.59 3.08
CA ILE A 11 2.30 6.79 2.10
C ILE A 11 3.82 6.99 2.23
N ASP A 12 4.28 8.23 2.37
CA ASP A 12 5.71 8.54 2.52
C ASP A 12 6.32 7.86 3.76
N ASP A 13 5.65 7.93 4.91
CA ASP A 13 6.12 7.26 6.14
C ASP A 13 6.16 5.74 5.98
N ILE A 14 5.14 5.14 5.36
CA ILE A 14 5.12 3.69 5.08
C ILE A 14 6.29 3.30 4.18
N ILE A 15 6.54 4.03 3.09
CA ILE A 15 7.63 3.73 2.15
C ILE A 15 8.97 3.81 2.87
N GLN A 16 9.20 4.86 3.65
CA GLN A 16 10.45 5.03 4.38
C GLN A 16 10.70 3.84 5.31
N ARG A 17 9.72 3.48 6.15
CA ARG A 17 9.88 2.38 7.11
C ARG A 17 9.98 1.01 6.45
N ALA A 18 9.20 0.76 5.39
CA ALA A 18 9.19 -0.53 4.70
C ALA A 18 10.55 -0.84 4.04
N ASN A 19 11.30 0.19 3.61
CA ASN A 19 12.64 0.01 3.05
C ASN A 19 13.69 -0.45 4.09
N GLU A 20 13.40 -0.29 5.38
CA GLU A 20 14.28 -0.72 6.48
C GLU A 20 13.98 -2.17 6.92
N VAL A 21 12.85 -2.76 6.48
CA VAL A 21 12.43 -4.11 6.86
C VAL A 21 13.15 -5.19 6.04
N LYS A 22 13.86 -6.09 6.72
CA LYS A 22 14.58 -7.20 6.06
C LYS A 22 13.72 -8.45 5.81
N VAL A 23 12.74 -8.73 6.67
CA VAL A 23 11.85 -9.88 6.48
C VAL A 23 10.88 -9.61 5.33
N CYS A 24 10.65 -10.60 4.46
CA CYS A 24 9.80 -10.45 3.28
C CYS A 24 10.15 -9.23 2.41
N GLN A 25 11.41 -8.79 2.39
CA GLN A 25 11.84 -7.53 1.76
C GLN A 25 11.33 -7.38 0.32
N ASP A 26 11.34 -8.45 -0.48
CA ASP A 26 10.86 -8.39 -1.87
C ASP A 26 9.36 -8.06 -1.96
N HIS A 27 8.54 -8.49 -1.00
CA HIS A 27 7.12 -8.15 -0.96
C HIS A 27 6.91 -6.71 -0.51
N PHE A 28 7.72 -6.22 0.43
CA PHE A 28 7.71 -4.80 0.79
C PHE A 28 8.13 -3.92 -0.37
N LYS A 29 9.12 -4.32 -1.20
CA LYS A 29 9.47 -3.60 -2.43
C LYS A 29 8.31 -3.50 -3.41
N LEU A 30 7.52 -4.56 -3.57
CA LEU A 30 6.34 -4.53 -4.42
C LEU A 30 5.26 -3.57 -3.88
N ILE A 31 5.04 -3.59 -2.57
CA ILE A 31 4.13 -2.65 -1.90
C ILE A 31 4.61 -1.21 -2.06
N THR A 32 5.88 -0.91 -1.75
CA THR A 32 6.41 0.47 -1.84
C THR A 32 6.40 0.99 -3.26
N THR A 33 6.64 0.14 -4.26
CA THR A 33 6.51 0.50 -5.67
C THR A 33 5.07 0.90 -6.01
N SER A 34 4.08 0.11 -5.57
CA SER A 34 2.66 0.39 -5.81
C SER A 34 2.21 1.68 -5.09
N LEU A 35 2.67 1.87 -3.85
CA LEU A 35 2.41 3.07 -3.07
C LEU A 35 3.01 4.33 -3.70
N ALA A 36 4.23 4.24 -4.26
CA ALA A 36 4.86 5.37 -4.95
C ALA A 36 4.07 5.81 -6.19
N ARG A 37 3.53 4.86 -6.96
CA ARG A 37 2.65 5.16 -8.10
C ARG A 37 1.36 5.84 -7.64
N LEU A 38 0.67 5.26 -6.66
CA LEU A 38 -0.54 5.84 -6.07
C LEU A 38 -0.30 7.25 -5.52
N ARG A 39 0.83 7.49 -4.84
CA ARG A 39 1.19 8.82 -4.34
C ARG A 39 1.31 9.85 -5.44
N ASN A 40 1.95 9.50 -6.55
CA ASN A 40 2.10 10.40 -7.69
C ASN A 40 0.72 10.74 -8.29
N GLU A 41 -0.15 9.74 -8.43
CA GLU A 41 -1.52 9.95 -8.89
C GLU A 41 -2.33 10.86 -7.96
N LEU A 42 -2.15 10.71 -6.64
CA LEU A 42 -2.81 11.55 -5.64
C LEU A 42 -2.35 13.02 -5.68
N ASN A 43 -1.10 13.27 -6.07
CA ASN A 43 -0.59 14.63 -6.27
C ASN A 43 -1.15 15.26 -7.56
N ASP A 44 -1.36 14.46 -8.60
CA ASP A 44 -1.87 14.92 -9.90
C ASP A 44 -3.41 15.01 -9.93
N ALA A 45 -4.11 14.25 -9.06
CA ALA A 45 -5.56 14.16 -9.05
C ALA A 45 -6.25 15.17 -8.11
N VAL A 46 -6.73 16.27 -8.67
CA VAL A 46 -7.78 17.13 -8.07
C VAL A 46 -9.10 16.35 -7.81
N LYS A 47 -9.24 15.15 -8.41
CA LYS A 47 -10.49 14.36 -8.48
C LYS A 47 -10.71 13.33 -7.37
N LEU A 48 -9.76 13.08 -6.47
CA LEU A 48 -9.96 12.04 -5.44
C LEU A 48 -10.98 12.43 -4.36
N SER A 49 -11.45 13.69 -4.35
CA SER A 49 -12.48 14.17 -3.41
C SER A 49 -13.83 13.48 -3.58
N ASP A 50 -14.15 12.99 -4.78
CA ASP A 50 -15.52 12.56 -5.11
C ASP A 50 -15.78 11.07 -4.84
N GLN A 51 -14.74 10.29 -4.50
CA GLN A 51 -14.85 8.85 -4.24
C GLN A 51 -14.61 8.50 -2.77
N ILE A 52 -15.55 8.90 -1.89
CA ILE A 52 -15.49 8.67 -0.43
C ILE A 52 -15.22 7.20 -0.08
N HIS A 53 -15.85 6.25 -0.79
CA HIS A 53 -15.65 4.81 -0.55
C HIS A 53 -14.25 4.33 -0.93
N SER A 54 -13.71 4.80 -2.06
CA SER A 54 -12.34 4.49 -2.50
C SER A 54 -11.32 5.02 -1.47
N LYS A 55 -11.55 6.24 -0.96
CA LYS A 55 -10.70 6.85 0.07
C LYS A 55 -10.72 6.09 1.40
N GLN A 56 -11.88 5.62 1.85
CA GLN A 56 -12.00 4.83 3.07
C GLN A 56 -11.28 3.50 2.96
N ASP A 57 -11.46 2.80 1.83
CA ASP A 57 -10.82 1.51 1.59
C ASP A 57 -9.29 1.65 1.52
N LEU A 58 -8.80 2.65 0.77
CA LEU A 58 -7.37 2.98 0.70
C LEU A 58 -6.81 3.29 2.10
N THR A 59 -7.52 4.07 2.91
CA THR A 59 -7.09 4.39 4.28
C THR A 59 -6.95 3.12 5.14
N GLN A 60 -7.86 2.17 5.01
CA GLN A 60 -7.78 0.89 5.74
C GLN A 60 -6.60 0.03 5.27
N ILE A 61 -6.34 0.00 3.96
CA ILE A 61 -5.18 -0.70 3.39
C ILE A 61 -3.88 -0.09 3.93
N LEU A 62 -3.74 1.24 3.87
CA LEU A 62 -2.56 1.94 4.38
C LEU A 62 -2.35 1.71 5.87
N LYS A 63 -3.42 1.72 6.68
CA LYS A 63 -3.34 1.42 8.10
C LYS A 63 -2.83 0.00 8.36
N ALA A 64 -3.35 -0.99 7.64
CA ALA A 64 -2.91 -2.38 7.78
C ALA A 64 -1.43 -2.54 7.40
N ILE A 65 -0.98 -1.92 6.30
CA ILE A 65 0.42 -1.93 5.89
C ILE A 65 1.29 -1.27 6.95
N HIS A 66 0.89 -0.10 7.45
CA HIS A 66 1.65 0.63 8.46
C HIS A 66 1.80 -0.17 9.77
N GLU A 67 0.75 -0.86 10.22
CA GLU A 67 0.80 -1.75 11.39
C GLU A 67 1.77 -2.93 11.18
N ILE A 68 1.73 -3.55 10.01
CA ILE A 68 2.63 -4.65 9.65
C ILE A 68 4.09 -4.17 9.59
N VAL A 69 4.35 -3.07 8.88
CA VAL A 69 5.69 -2.48 8.75
C VAL A 69 6.25 -2.10 10.12
N THR A 70 5.44 -1.44 10.96
CA THR A 70 5.83 -1.08 12.33
C THR A 70 6.16 -2.31 13.17
N SER A 71 5.37 -3.39 13.04
CA SER A 71 5.65 -4.64 13.76
C SER A 71 6.95 -5.29 13.29
N CYS A 72 7.18 -5.33 11.97
CA CYS A 72 8.35 -5.96 11.38
C CYS A 72 9.65 -5.15 11.60
N SER A 73 9.57 -3.82 11.69
CA SER A 73 10.73 -2.96 11.94
C SER A 73 11.15 -2.94 13.42
N GLN A 74 10.21 -3.09 14.35
CA GLN A 74 10.50 -3.10 15.78
C GLN A 74 11.08 -4.43 16.28
N ASN A 75 10.73 -5.55 15.66
CA ASN A 75 11.22 -6.87 16.06
C ASN A 75 11.43 -7.79 14.84
N GLU A 76 12.62 -7.76 14.23
CA GLU A 76 12.97 -8.63 13.08
C GLU A 76 12.75 -10.13 13.37
N ASN A 77 12.76 -10.54 14.65
CA ASN A 77 12.56 -11.92 15.10
C ASN A 77 11.16 -12.23 15.65
N ASN A 78 10.24 -11.26 15.70
CA ASN A 78 8.90 -11.45 16.27
C ASN A 78 7.83 -10.94 15.30
N LEU A 79 7.38 -11.83 14.42
CA LEU A 79 6.30 -11.63 13.46
C LEU A 79 4.91 -11.45 14.13
N ASN A 80 4.83 -11.00 15.38
CA ASN A 80 3.59 -10.92 16.17
C ASN A 80 2.77 -12.23 16.16
N GLY A 81 3.47 -13.37 16.20
CA GLY A 81 2.84 -14.70 16.16
C GLY A 81 2.39 -15.18 14.76
N MET A 82 2.64 -14.43 13.68
CA MET A 82 2.44 -14.92 12.31
C MET A 82 3.64 -15.76 11.85
N THR A 83 3.37 -16.79 11.04
CA THR A 83 4.45 -17.45 10.32
C THR A 83 4.92 -16.59 9.14
N TYR A 84 6.11 -16.87 8.62
CA TYR A 84 6.62 -16.21 7.40
C TYR A 84 5.64 -16.34 6.22
N ASN A 85 4.99 -17.50 6.07
CA ASN A 85 4.03 -17.74 4.99
C ASN A 85 2.72 -16.97 5.17
N ASP A 86 2.28 -16.77 6.41
CA ASP A 86 1.10 -15.95 6.71
C ASP A 86 1.39 -14.49 6.36
N LEU A 87 2.53 -13.97 6.81
CA LEU A 87 2.96 -12.60 6.47
C LEU A 87 3.06 -12.43 4.95
N LYS A 88 3.74 -13.35 4.26
CA LYS A 88 3.85 -13.34 2.80
C LYS A 88 2.48 -13.28 2.12
N SER A 89 1.53 -14.10 2.57
CA SER A 89 0.18 -14.15 2.02
C SER A 89 -0.59 -12.84 2.26
N VAL A 90 -0.45 -12.25 3.44
CA VAL A 90 -1.07 -10.96 3.78
C VAL A 90 -0.49 -9.84 2.92
N LEU A 91 0.83 -9.78 2.78
CA LEU A 91 1.50 -8.76 1.96
C LEU A 91 1.07 -8.86 0.48
N PHE A 92 0.94 -10.07 -0.06
CA PHE A 92 0.40 -10.26 -1.42
C PHE A 92 -1.04 -9.75 -1.57
N ARG A 93 -1.92 -10.04 -0.61
CA ARG A 93 -3.30 -9.55 -0.64
C ARG A 93 -3.36 -8.03 -0.58
N LEU A 94 -2.52 -7.42 0.25
CA LEU A 94 -2.43 -5.96 0.35
C LEU A 94 -1.88 -5.34 -0.94
N GLN A 95 -0.86 -5.94 -1.54
CA GLN A 95 -0.33 -5.51 -2.84
C GLN A 95 -1.41 -5.57 -3.92
N PHE A 96 -2.15 -6.68 -4.00
CA PHE A 96 -3.23 -6.82 -4.99
C PHE A 96 -4.29 -5.74 -4.83
N ARG A 97 -4.74 -5.47 -3.60
CA ARG A 97 -5.70 -4.41 -3.33
C ARG A 97 -5.17 -3.02 -3.68
N LEU A 98 -3.88 -2.74 -3.45
CA LEU A 98 -3.26 -1.48 -3.89
C LEU A 98 -3.28 -1.34 -5.42
N ILE A 99 -2.97 -2.42 -6.14
CA ILE A 99 -3.00 -2.44 -7.60
C ILE A 99 -4.44 -2.23 -8.11
N GLU A 100 -5.44 -2.83 -7.47
CA GLU A 100 -6.85 -2.59 -7.82
C GLU A 100 -7.24 -1.12 -7.63
N HIS A 101 -6.77 -0.48 -6.55
CA HIS A 101 -6.96 0.95 -6.35
C HIS A 101 -6.29 1.77 -7.45
N GLU A 102 -5.03 1.47 -7.78
CA GLU A 102 -4.30 2.12 -8.88
C GLU A 102 -5.03 1.96 -10.22
N ALA A 103 -5.56 0.77 -10.49
CA ALA A 103 -6.32 0.51 -11.71
C ALA A 103 -7.64 1.30 -11.73
N ASN A 104 -8.29 1.47 -10.58
CA ASN A 104 -9.56 2.19 -10.45
C ASN A 104 -9.41 3.72 -10.49
N THR A 105 -8.21 4.27 -10.29
CA THR A 105 -7.96 5.71 -10.51
C THR A 105 -7.81 6.06 -11.99
N LYS A 106 -7.67 5.06 -12.88
CA LYS A 106 -7.55 5.26 -14.34
C LYS A 106 -8.92 5.22 -15.01
N ASP A 107 -9.26 6.32 -15.68
CA ASP A 107 -10.45 6.40 -16.55
C ASP A 107 -10.25 5.59 -17.86
N ASP A 108 -9.00 5.30 -18.24
CA ASP A 108 -8.65 4.57 -19.46
C ASP A 108 -8.70 3.04 -19.25
N TYR A 109 -9.55 2.37 -20.05
CA TYR A 109 -9.75 0.92 -19.97
C TYR A 109 -8.50 0.11 -20.37
N GLN A 110 -7.74 0.55 -21.38
CA GLN A 110 -6.52 -0.15 -21.81
C GLN A 110 -5.45 -0.06 -20.73
N LEU A 111 -5.26 1.12 -20.14
CA LEU A 111 -4.32 1.32 -19.05
C LEU A 111 -4.72 0.51 -17.80
N ARG A 112 -6.03 0.46 -17.49
CA ARG A 112 -6.56 -0.38 -16.41
C ARG A 112 -6.29 -1.87 -16.64
N ALA A 113 -6.50 -2.35 -17.87
CA ALA A 113 -6.24 -3.73 -18.24
C ALA A 113 -4.74 -4.06 -18.17
N GLU A 114 -3.86 -3.16 -18.59
CA GLU A 114 -2.40 -3.31 -18.50
C GLU A 114 -1.91 -3.39 -17.05
N ILE A 115 -2.41 -2.52 -16.16
CA ILE A 115 -2.07 -2.55 -14.74
C ILE A 115 -2.46 -3.90 -14.11
N LEU A 116 -3.66 -4.39 -14.41
CA LEU A 116 -4.15 -5.66 -13.87
C LEU A 116 -3.46 -6.87 -14.49
N SER A 117 -3.12 -6.84 -15.80
CA SER A 117 -2.42 -7.94 -16.46
C SER A 117 -0.96 -8.06 -16.02
N ASN A 118 -0.32 -6.95 -15.68
CA ASN A 118 1.06 -6.92 -15.19
C ASN A 118 1.18 -7.18 -13.68
N ALA A 119 0.05 -7.39 -12.99
CA ALA A 119 0.04 -7.72 -11.57
C ALA A 119 0.62 -9.11 -11.27
N TYR A 120 0.83 -9.96 -12.30
CA TYR A 120 1.38 -11.33 -12.19
C TYR A 120 2.16 -11.77 -13.43
#